data_AF-A0A2E6SEJ9-F1
#
_entry.id   AF-A0A2E6SEJ9-F1
#
_cell.length_a   1.000
_cell.length_b   1.000
_cell.length_c   1.000
_cell.angle_alpha   90.00
_cell.angle_beta   90.00
_cell.angle_gamma   90.00
#
_symmetry.space_group_name_H-M   'P 1'
#
loop_
_entity.id
_entity.type
_entity.pdbx_description
1 polymer ?
#
loop_
_entity_poly.entity_id
_entity_poly.type
_entity_poly.pdbx_seq_one_letter_code
_entity_poly.pdbx_strand_id
1 'polypeptide(L)'
;MNEEFPDIRSVVIRVITNKPVRKTPYQVKGVFMRQYPDEPIIPMLDGSYRDRFLYPRVQVKILNEQIYIIGVHEGVDSVLSLAEKFKEFDFGNITFEVQDTDIEDVNQQFIPSSRLVRYRFITPWVALNHMTGGRYRFLTNQEKPSFLNRLLGQNIIFLANEVGVKLEDDIFTKVKVSSLFPRPVDENKWGAFMGEFKTNFVLPNYIGVGNGITRGFGTIYGMFNPDSFSFDEEELQQDVSKKSNLQTTENFDDLESVSATDVPKPSRRRRNKNKNQSFRSGSTKNKRSNKSRHHHKKHYKRNETQKHHLPRTGRVFSEEFDIEDESSENREDEKFNTSKHHKRQHKF
;
A
#
# COMPACT_ATOMS: atom_id res chain seq x y z
N MET A 1 -27.49 13.07 11.27
CA MET A 1 -26.02 12.95 11.26
C MET A 1 -25.74 11.56 11.79
N ASN A 2 -25.32 10.61 10.94
CA ASN A 2 -25.11 9.23 11.36
C ASN A 2 -23.81 9.14 12.17
N GLU A 3 -23.94 8.89 13.48
CA GLU A 3 -22.85 8.72 14.46
C GLU A 3 -22.08 7.39 14.31
N GLU A 4 -22.16 6.73 13.15
CA GLU A 4 -21.79 5.31 13.02
C GLU A 4 -20.32 5.10 12.63
N PHE A 5 -19.68 6.10 12.02
CA PHE A 5 -18.30 6.01 11.54
C PHE A 5 -17.43 7.19 12.01
N PRO A 6 -16.12 6.97 12.26
CA PRO A 6 -15.22 8.06 12.60
C PRO A 6 -15.13 9.08 11.46
N ASP A 7 -15.07 10.37 11.79
CA ASP A 7 -14.84 11.41 10.80
C ASP A 7 -13.37 11.39 10.35
N ILE A 8 -13.10 10.63 9.28
CA ILE A 8 -11.76 10.53 8.70
C ILE A 8 -11.55 11.68 7.72
N ARG A 9 -10.64 12.59 8.08
CA ARG A 9 -10.16 13.67 7.23
C ARG A 9 -9.04 13.22 6.29
N SER A 10 -8.96 13.82 5.12
CA SER A 10 -7.84 13.70 4.20
C SER A 10 -7.52 15.04 3.56
N VAL A 11 -6.24 15.26 3.25
CA VAL A 11 -5.79 16.44 2.52
C VAL A 11 -4.93 16.02 1.32
N VAL A 12 -5.10 16.73 0.21
CA VAL A 12 -4.25 16.62 -0.97
C VAL A 12 -3.66 17.99 -1.25
N ILE A 13 -2.34 18.07 -1.28
CA ILE A 13 -1.61 19.29 -1.63
C ILE A 13 -0.91 19.07 -2.95
N ARG A 14 -1.26 19.88 -3.95
CA ARG A 14 -0.61 19.94 -5.26
C ARG A 14 0.33 21.14 -5.27
N VAL A 15 1.62 20.87 -5.42
CA VAL A 15 2.63 21.93 -5.45
C VAL A 15 2.91 22.33 -6.90
N ILE A 16 2.68 23.62 -7.20
CA ILE A 16 2.94 24.22 -8.50
C ILE A 16 4.32 24.85 -8.46
N THR A 17 5.23 24.34 -9.29
CA THR A 17 6.63 24.80 -9.36
C THR A 17 6.92 25.52 -10.65
N ASN A 18 7.95 26.36 -10.65
CA ASN A 18 8.39 27.13 -11.82
C ASN A 18 8.82 26.29 -13.04
N LYS A 19 8.99 24.98 -12.87
CA LYS A 19 9.33 24.02 -13.93
C LYS A 19 8.80 22.62 -13.61
N PRO A 20 8.64 21.74 -14.62
CA PRO A 20 8.11 20.41 -14.40
C PRO A 20 9.06 19.51 -13.60
N VAL A 21 8.50 18.80 -12.62
CA VAL A 21 9.23 17.95 -11.68
C VAL A 21 9.40 16.53 -12.24
N ARG A 22 10.54 16.31 -12.91
CA ARG A 22 10.98 14.98 -13.38
C ARG A 22 11.87 14.31 -12.34
N LYS A 23 11.33 14.07 -11.16
CA LYS A 23 12.00 13.39 -10.04
C LYS A 23 11.21 12.15 -9.65
N THR A 24 11.71 11.37 -8.70
CA THR A 24 10.96 10.27 -8.08
C THR A 24 10.35 10.72 -6.76
N PRO A 25 9.24 10.09 -6.29
CA PRO A 25 8.71 10.36 -4.96
C PRO A 25 9.76 10.20 -3.85
N TYR A 26 10.71 9.29 -4.04
CA TYR A 26 11.84 9.10 -3.12
C TYR A 26 12.77 10.30 -3.04
N GLN A 27 13.10 10.89 -4.18
CA GLN A 27 13.94 12.09 -4.22
C GLN A 27 13.22 13.25 -3.53
N VAL A 28 11.91 13.42 -3.76
CA VAL A 28 11.11 14.45 -3.10
C VAL A 28 11.08 14.27 -1.58
N LYS A 29 10.83 13.04 -1.09
CA LYS A 29 10.92 12.74 0.35
C LYS A 29 12.30 13.03 0.91
N GLY A 30 13.35 12.70 0.15
CA GLY A 30 14.74 13.00 0.50
C GLY A 30 15.01 14.50 0.67
N VAL A 31 14.38 15.34 -0.15
CA VAL A 31 14.42 16.79 0.00
C VAL A 31 13.72 17.21 1.30
N PHE A 32 12.51 16.70 1.56
CA PHE A 32 11.77 17.05 2.77
C PHE A 32 12.53 16.70 4.05
N MET A 33 13.12 15.50 4.11
CA MET A 33 13.95 15.08 5.24
C MET A 33 15.21 15.91 5.46
N ARG A 34 15.75 16.55 4.41
CA ARG A 34 16.94 17.40 4.53
C ARG A 34 16.60 18.84 4.86
N GLN A 35 15.63 19.42 4.17
CA GLN A 35 15.26 20.83 4.33
C GLN A 35 14.40 21.07 5.56
N TYR A 36 13.62 20.07 5.98
CA TYR A 36 12.63 20.18 7.05
C TYR A 36 12.75 19.05 8.08
N PRO A 37 13.93 18.82 8.67
CA PRO A 37 14.21 17.63 9.50
C PRO A 37 13.37 17.56 10.79
N ASP A 38 12.95 18.71 11.32
CA ASP A 38 12.23 18.81 12.60
C ASP A 38 10.70 18.77 12.42
N GLU A 39 10.20 18.64 11.20
CA GLU A 39 8.76 18.62 10.94
C GLU A 39 8.09 17.29 11.34
N PRO A 40 6.85 17.32 11.86
CA PRO A 40 6.13 16.13 12.32
C PRO A 40 5.79 15.13 11.20
N ILE A 41 5.90 15.56 9.95
CA ILE A 41 5.72 14.71 8.76
C ILE A 41 6.88 13.73 8.56
N ILE A 42 8.09 14.04 9.04
CA ILE A 42 9.30 13.27 8.74
C ILE A 42 9.21 11.81 9.23
N PRO A 43 8.78 11.50 10.47
CA PRO A 43 8.60 10.12 10.93
C PRO A 43 7.60 9.29 10.12
N MET A 44 6.68 9.95 9.39
CA MET A 44 5.70 9.31 8.51
C MET A 44 6.30 9.00 7.12
N LEU A 45 7.37 9.68 6.73
CA LEU A 45 8.02 9.52 5.43
C LEU A 45 9.23 8.57 5.48
N ASP A 46 10.02 8.61 6.55
CA ASP A 46 11.27 7.84 6.71
C ASP A 46 11.05 6.39 7.16
N GLY A 47 9.81 6.05 7.51
CA GLY A 47 9.41 4.71 7.96
C GLY A 47 9.54 4.48 9.47
N SER A 48 9.85 5.50 10.27
CA SER A 48 9.90 5.42 11.73
C SER A 48 8.57 4.95 12.34
N TYR A 49 7.45 5.26 11.68
CA TYR A 49 6.11 4.82 12.11
C TYR A 49 5.60 3.54 11.45
N ARG A 50 6.42 2.74 10.76
CA ARG A 50 5.98 1.47 10.13
C ARG A 50 5.41 0.45 11.11
N ASP A 51 5.87 0.45 12.36
CA ASP A 51 5.32 -0.45 13.40
C ASP A 51 3.97 0.04 13.94
N ARG A 52 3.64 1.32 13.72
CA ARG A 52 2.40 1.95 14.18
C ARG A 52 1.33 1.97 13.09
N PHE A 53 1.74 2.29 11.86
CA PHE A 53 0.87 2.42 10.70
C PHE A 53 1.33 1.47 9.60
N LEU A 54 0.47 0.52 9.24
CA LEU A 54 0.68 -0.39 8.12
C LEU A 54 0.36 0.31 6.79
N TYR A 55 -0.64 1.19 6.80
CA TYR A 55 -0.95 2.06 5.67
C TYR A 55 -0.27 3.43 5.86
N PRO A 56 0.51 3.93 4.88
CA PRO A 56 1.20 5.20 5.02
C PRO A 56 0.20 6.35 5.13
N ARG A 57 0.21 7.04 6.29
CA ARG A 57 -0.59 8.24 6.56
C ARG A 57 -0.19 9.44 5.71
N VAL A 58 1.04 9.44 5.21
CA VAL A 58 1.53 10.46 4.29
C VAL A 58 2.10 9.77 3.06
N GLN A 59 1.63 10.21 1.89
CA GLN A 59 2.06 9.70 0.60
C GLN A 59 2.57 10.86 -0.24
N VAL A 60 3.71 10.65 -0.89
CA VAL A 60 4.23 11.58 -1.88
C VAL A 60 4.10 10.91 -3.24
N LYS A 61 3.59 11.65 -4.21
CA LYS A 61 3.38 11.19 -5.58
C LYS A 61 3.85 12.26 -6.54
N ILE A 62 4.21 11.83 -7.74
CA ILE A 62 4.52 12.74 -8.84
C ILE A 62 3.55 12.39 -9.96
N LEU A 63 2.66 13.32 -10.26
CA LEU A 63 1.56 13.16 -11.20
C LEU A 63 1.60 14.36 -12.14
N ASN A 64 1.58 14.11 -13.45
CA ASN A 64 1.67 15.16 -14.47
C ASN A 64 2.83 16.14 -14.23
N GLU A 65 4.00 15.59 -13.86
CA GLU A 65 5.22 16.37 -13.54
C GLU A 65 5.04 17.38 -12.39
N GLN A 66 4.07 17.16 -11.50
CA GLN A 66 3.84 17.96 -10.29
C GLN A 66 3.94 17.10 -9.03
N ILE A 67 4.31 17.72 -7.90
CA ILE A 67 4.40 17.05 -6.61
C ILE A 67 3.02 17.06 -5.96
N TYR A 68 2.56 15.88 -5.57
CA TYR A 68 1.36 15.69 -4.77
C TYR A 68 1.75 15.12 -3.41
N ILE A 69 1.23 15.72 -2.34
CA ILE A 69 1.39 15.27 -0.96
C ILE A 69 0.01 14.98 -0.41
N ILE A 70 -0.22 13.73 -0.02
CA ILE A 70 -1.51 13.25 0.45
C ILE A 70 -1.36 12.91 1.93
N GLY A 71 -2.13 13.58 2.78
CA GLY A 71 -2.29 13.28 4.19
C GLY A 71 -3.61 12.55 4.43
N VAL A 72 -3.56 11.45 5.17
CA VAL A 72 -4.74 10.66 5.55
C VAL A 72 -4.78 10.58 7.07
N HIS A 73 -5.94 10.91 7.64
CA HIS A 73 -6.21 10.84 9.07
C HIS A 73 -5.13 11.54 9.91
N GLU A 74 -4.31 10.83 10.70
CA GLU A 74 -3.25 11.41 11.54
C GLU A 74 -2.16 12.14 10.74
N GLY A 75 -2.07 11.91 9.43
CA GLY A 75 -1.11 12.59 8.56
C GLY A 75 -1.53 13.98 8.08
N VAL A 76 -2.79 14.38 8.28
CA VAL A 76 -3.35 15.60 7.68
C VAL A 76 -2.66 16.87 8.18
N ASP A 77 -2.62 17.06 9.50
CA ASP A 77 -2.08 18.30 10.08
C ASP A 77 -0.58 18.45 9.81
N SER A 78 0.16 17.34 9.80
CA SER A 78 1.58 17.31 9.44
C SER A 78 1.84 17.74 8.00
N VAL A 79 0.93 17.40 7.07
CA VAL A 79 1.03 17.77 5.65
C VAL A 79 0.72 19.25 5.45
N LEU A 80 -0.33 19.77 6.11
CA LEU A 80 -0.68 21.19 6.08
C LEU A 80 0.43 22.07 6.66
N SER A 81 0.94 21.73 7.85
CA SER A 81 2.02 22.46 8.51
C SER A 81 3.30 22.50 7.67
N LEU A 82 3.60 21.43 6.92
CA LEU A 82 4.77 21.42 6.03
C LEU A 82 4.54 22.35 4.83
N ALA A 83 3.34 22.35 4.25
CA ALA A 83 3.05 23.09 3.03
C ALA A 83 3.18 24.61 3.20
N GLU A 84 2.83 25.14 4.37
CA GLU A 84 3.04 26.57 4.71
C GLU A 84 4.51 27.02 4.63
N LYS A 85 5.46 26.07 4.68
CA LYS A 85 6.90 26.32 4.70
C LYS A 85 7.56 26.14 3.33
N PHE A 86 6.78 25.80 2.31
CA PHE A 86 7.29 25.61 0.96
C PHE A 86 7.71 26.94 0.33
N LYS A 87 8.97 26.98 -0.12
CA LYS A 87 9.55 28.10 -0.87
C LYS A 87 10.28 27.57 -2.08
N GLU A 88 11.17 26.62 -1.86
CA GLU A 88 11.92 25.96 -2.91
C GLU A 88 12.32 24.54 -2.49
N PHE A 89 12.45 23.66 -3.47
CA PHE A 89 12.91 22.29 -3.28
C PHE A 89 14.28 22.11 -3.92
N ASP A 90 15.30 21.98 -3.09
CA ASP A 90 16.68 21.79 -3.54
C ASP A 90 17.06 20.30 -3.61
N PHE A 91 17.24 19.80 -4.84
CA PHE A 91 17.69 18.44 -5.13
C PHE A 91 19.22 18.33 -5.28
N GLY A 92 19.97 19.39 -5.00
CA GLY A 92 21.42 19.52 -5.10
C GLY A 92 21.90 19.89 -6.50
N ASN A 93 21.38 19.21 -7.52
CA ASN A 93 21.71 19.51 -8.92
C ASN A 93 20.71 20.46 -9.60
N ILE A 94 19.55 20.67 -8.97
CA ILE A 94 18.49 21.54 -9.47
C ILE A 94 17.60 21.96 -8.30
N THR A 95 17.18 23.23 -8.32
CA THR A 95 16.23 23.80 -7.36
C THR A 95 14.93 24.13 -8.05
N PHE A 96 13.80 23.74 -7.47
CA PHE A 96 12.46 24.09 -7.96
C PHE A 96 11.87 25.16 -7.05
N GLU A 97 11.54 26.33 -7.59
CA GLU A 97 10.83 27.35 -6.81
C GLU A 97 9.34 27.00 -6.78
N VAL A 98 8.74 27.11 -5.60
CA VAL A 98 7.30 26.91 -5.41
C VAL A 98 6.61 28.23 -5.73
N GLN A 99 5.74 28.20 -6.73
CA GLN A 99 4.98 29.36 -7.17
C GLN A 99 3.64 29.42 -6.45
N ASP A 100 3.00 28.28 -6.27
CA ASP A 100 1.68 28.18 -5.64
C ASP A 100 1.43 26.76 -5.09
N THR A 101 0.43 26.63 -4.22
CA THR A 101 -0.02 25.35 -3.67
C THR A 101 -1.54 25.27 -3.64
N ASP A 102 -2.10 24.31 -4.36
CA ASP A 102 -3.52 23.99 -4.22
C ASP A 102 -3.71 22.99 -3.09
N ILE A 103 -4.71 23.23 -2.26
CA ILE A 103 -5.04 22.40 -1.10
C ILE A 103 -6.49 21.96 -1.22
N GLU A 104 -6.72 20.65 -1.30
CA GLU A 104 -8.03 20.02 -1.21
C GLU A 104 -8.10 19.32 0.15
N ASP A 105 -8.91 19.86 1.06
CA ASP A 105 -9.09 19.36 2.43
C ASP A 105 -10.53 18.88 2.62
N VAL A 106 -10.69 17.59 2.86
CA VAL A 106 -12.00 16.92 2.80
C VAL A 106 -12.19 16.04 4.04
N ASN A 107 -13.35 16.21 4.68
CA ASN A 107 -13.79 15.39 5.81
C ASN A 107 -14.65 14.21 5.32
N GLN A 108 -15.08 13.36 6.26
CA GLN A 108 -16.02 12.25 6.00
C GLN A 108 -15.57 11.29 4.88
N GLN A 109 -14.29 10.95 4.87
CA GLN A 109 -13.72 9.98 3.94
C GLN A 109 -13.73 8.57 4.55
N PHE A 110 -13.44 7.55 3.74
CA PHE A 110 -13.45 6.14 4.16
C PHE A 110 -14.80 5.68 4.73
N ILE A 111 -15.89 6.07 4.08
CA ILE A 111 -17.24 5.73 4.51
C ILE A 111 -17.90 4.72 3.55
N PRO A 112 -18.68 3.76 4.06
CA PRO A 112 -19.58 2.96 3.22
C PRO A 112 -20.55 3.87 2.47
N SER A 113 -20.91 3.45 1.25
CA SER A 113 -21.84 4.17 0.38
C SER A 113 -22.98 3.24 -0.02
N SER A 114 -24.21 3.76 -0.01
CA SER A 114 -25.39 3.04 -0.53
C SER A 114 -25.38 2.88 -2.05
N ARG A 115 -24.48 3.58 -2.74
CA ARG A 115 -24.32 3.53 -4.21
C ARG A 115 -22.90 3.13 -4.58
N LEU A 116 -22.76 2.49 -5.74
CA LEU A 116 -21.46 2.17 -6.31
C LEU A 116 -20.77 3.44 -6.83
N VAL A 117 -19.64 3.78 -6.23
CA VAL A 117 -18.77 4.88 -6.62
C VAL A 117 -17.70 4.37 -7.60
N ARG A 118 -17.44 5.13 -8.67
CA ARG A 118 -16.46 4.77 -9.70
C ARG A 118 -15.14 5.48 -9.46
N TYR A 119 -14.05 4.72 -9.58
CA TYR A 119 -12.69 5.21 -9.49
C TYR A 119 -11.87 4.75 -10.70
N ARG A 120 -10.84 5.54 -11.02
CA ARG A 120 -9.82 5.19 -12.01
C ARG A 120 -8.46 5.07 -11.34
N PHE A 121 -7.68 4.08 -11.74
CA PHE A 121 -6.25 4.03 -11.43
C PHE A 121 -5.51 5.01 -12.33
N ILE A 122 -4.95 6.08 -11.74
CA ILE A 122 -4.14 7.06 -12.46
C ILE A 122 -2.67 6.65 -12.52
N THR A 123 -2.22 5.77 -11.62
CA THR A 123 -0.94 5.06 -11.72
C THR A 123 -1.15 3.55 -11.65
N PRO A 124 -0.21 2.72 -12.16
CA PRO A 124 -0.37 1.28 -12.20
C PRO A 124 -0.69 0.69 -10.82
N TRP A 125 -1.80 -0.03 -10.73
CA TRP A 125 -2.21 -0.77 -9.54
C TRP A 125 -1.43 -2.07 -9.46
N VAL A 126 -0.51 -2.14 -8.49
CA VAL A 126 0.29 -3.34 -8.24
C VAL A 126 -0.53 -4.32 -7.39
N ALA A 127 -1.40 -5.06 -8.06
CA ALA A 127 -2.24 -6.07 -7.44
C ALA A 127 -1.46 -7.35 -7.09
N LEU A 128 -0.41 -7.69 -7.85
CA LEU A 128 0.24 -8.99 -7.76
C LEU A 128 1.67 -8.91 -7.22
N ASN A 129 1.89 -9.40 -6.02
CA ASN A 129 3.21 -9.69 -5.45
C ASN A 129 3.69 -11.11 -5.85
N HIS A 130 4.78 -11.62 -5.26
CA HIS A 130 5.32 -12.94 -5.61
C HIS A 130 4.30 -14.06 -5.31
N MET A 131 3.65 -13.99 -4.15
CA MET A 131 2.64 -14.97 -3.73
C MET A 131 1.35 -14.92 -4.58
N THR A 132 0.76 -13.75 -4.74
CA THR A 132 -0.52 -13.57 -5.49
C THR A 132 -0.31 -13.68 -6.99
N GLY A 133 0.84 -13.24 -7.51
CA GLY A 133 1.22 -13.37 -8.92
C GLY A 133 1.43 -14.82 -9.36
N GLY A 134 1.99 -15.66 -8.48
CA GLY A 134 2.08 -17.10 -8.70
C GLY A 134 0.69 -17.72 -8.92
N ARG A 135 -0.26 -17.45 -8.01
CA ARG A 135 -1.65 -17.93 -8.10
C ARG A 135 -2.33 -17.41 -9.37
N TYR A 136 -2.26 -16.12 -9.62
CA TYR A 136 -2.92 -15.46 -10.75
C TYR A 136 -2.50 -16.02 -12.12
N ARG A 137 -1.23 -16.46 -12.25
CA ARG A 137 -0.70 -17.03 -13.49
C ARG A 137 -1.41 -18.32 -13.89
N PHE A 138 -1.86 -19.12 -12.92
CA PHE A 138 -2.50 -20.42 -13.17
C PHE A 138 -4.03 -20.33 -13.31
N LEU A 139 -4.61 -19.14 -13.12
CA LEU A 139 -6.05 -18.93 -13.30
C LEU A 139 -6.41 -18.82 -14.79
N THR A 140 -7.60 -19.29 -15.13
CA THR A 140 -8.20 -19.08 -16.44
C THR A 140 -8.61 -17.61 -16.63
N ASN A 141 -8.81 -17.19 -17.87
CA ASN A 141 -9.26 -15.81 -18.14
C ASN A 141 -10.67 -15.51 -17.60
N GLN A 142 -11.48 -16.54 -17.33
CA GLN A 142 -12.80 -16.40 -16.71
C GLN A 142 -12.69 -16.16 -15.19
N GLU A 143 -11.70 -16.76 -14.52
CA GLU A 143 -11.52 -16.65 -13.06
C GLU A 143 -10.72 -15.38 -12.66
N LYS A 144 -9.86 -14.88 -13.55
CA LYS A 144 -9.01 -13.70 -13.26
C LYS A 144 -9.78 -12.45 -12.81
N PRO A 145 -10.91 -12.06 -13.44
CA PRO A 145 -11.69 -10.91 -12.98
C PRO A 145 -12.17 -11.06 -11.53
N SER A 146 -12.76 -12.20 -11.18
CA SER A 146 -13.21 -12.51 -9.81
C SER A 146 -12.05 -12.43 -8.82
N PHE A 147 -10.89 -12.99 -9.17
CA PHE A 147 -9.70 -12.90 -8.34
C PHE A 147 -9.24 -11.45 -8.09
N LEU A 148 -9.24 -10.60 -9.12
CA LEU A 148 -8.88 -9.19 -8.98
C LEU A 148 -9.90 -8.41 -8.16
N ASN A 149 -11.19 -8.68 -8.33
CA ASN A 149 -12.25 -8.07 -7.52
C ASN A 149 -12.06 -8.40 -6.04
N ARG A 150 -11.86 -9.69 -5.71
CA ARG A 150 -11.61 -10.14 -4.34
C ARG A 150 -10.38 -9.48 -3.74
N LEU A 151 -9.28 -9.39 -4.50
CA LEU A 151 -8.05 -8.74 -4.06
C LEU A 151 -8.26 -7.24 -3.82
N LEU A 152 -9.03 -6.56 -4.66
CA LEU A 152 -9.37 -5.16 -4.43
C LEU A 152 -10.25 -4.98 -3.19
N GLY A 153 -11.25 -5.85 -2.98
CA GLY A 153 -12.11 -5.82 -1.79
C GLY A 153 -11.28 -5.99 -0.52
N GLN A 154 -10.35 -6.95 -0.51
CA GLN A 154 -9.38 -7.14 0.57
C GLN A 154 -8.54 -5.88 0.82
N ASN A 155 -8.06 -5.21 -0.23
CA ASN A 155 -7.32 -3.96 -0.08
C ASN A 155 -8.18 -2.86 0.56
N ILE A 156 -9.43 -2.69 0.13
CA ILE A 156 -10.34 -1.65 0.68
C ILE A 156 -10.64 -1.94 2.15
N ILE A 157 -10.94 -3.19 2.50
CA ILE A 157 -11.18 -3.61 3.88
C ILE A 157 -9.93 -3.37 4.74
N PHE A 158 -8.75 -3.68 4.23
CA PHE A 158 -7.49 -3.37 4.89
C PHE A 158 -7.36 -1.86 5.16
N LEU A 159 -7.67 -1.00 4.17
CA LEU A 159 -7.63 0.45 4.35
C LEU A 159 -8.59 0.93 5.44
N ALA A 160 -9.85 0.49 5.38
CA ALA A 160 -10.88 0.84 6.35
C ALA A 160 -10.47 0.46 7.78
N ASN A 161 -10.01 -0.77 7.97
CA ASN A 161 -9.52 -1.25 9.27
C ASN A 161 -8.33 -0.42 9.78
N GLU A 162 -7.42 -0.02 8.88
CA GLU A 162 -6.23 0.72 9.25
C GLU A 162 -6.52 2.18 9.63
N VAL A 163 -7.58 2.79 9.09
CA VAL A 163 -8.08 4.11 9.56
C VAL A 163 -9.08 4.01 10.71
N GLY A 164 -9.38 2.79 11.20
CA GLY A 164 -10.25 2.57 12.34
C GLY A 164 -11.75 2.52 12.02
N VAL A 165 -12.12 2.42 10.73
CA VAL A 165 -13.50 2.22 10.29
C VAL A 165 -13.86 0.74 10.46
N LYS A 166 -14.93 0.47 11.22
CA LYS A 166 -15.47 -0.88 11.37
C LYS A 166 -16.50 -1.12 10.27
N LEU A 167 -16.29 -2.15 9.46
CA LEU A 167 -17.21 -2.53 8.41
C LEU A 167 -18.16 -3.60 8.95
N GLU A 168 -19.46 -3.33 8.88
CA GLU A 168 -20.52 -4.30 9.18
C GLU A 168 -21.07 -4.93 7.90
N ASP A 169 -21.20 -4.12 6.85
CA ASP A 169 -21.62 -4.54 5.52
C ASP A 169 -20.44 -5.02 4.66
N ASP A 170 -20.76 -5.87 3.68
CA ASP A 170 -19.81 -6.35 2.69
C ASP A 170 -19.36 -5.24 1.72
N ILE A 171 -18.10 -5.33 1.29
CA ILE A 171 -17.55 -4.47 0.26
C ILE A 171 -17.76 -5.15 -1.10
N PHE A 172 -18.55 -4.50 -1.95
CA PHE A 172 -18.73 -4.89 -3.33
C PHE A 172 -17.65 -4.26 -4.20
N THR A 173 -17.05 -5.04 -5.09
CA THR A 173 -16.06 -4.55 -6.05
C THR A 173 -16.33 -5.07 -7.46
N LYS A 174 -16.14 -4.19 -8.44
CA LYS A 174 -16.11 -4.55 -9.86
C LYS A 174 -14.95 -3.84 -10.55
N VAL A 175 -13.90 -4.59 -10.83
CA VAL A 175 -12.66 -4.15 -11.47
C VAL A 175 -12.76 -4.36 -12.98
N LYS A 176 -12.40 -3.32 -13.73
CA LYS A 176 -12.25 -3.36 -15.17
C LYS A 176 -10.82 -2.95 -15.55
N VAL A 177 -9.97 -3.94 -15.77
CA VAL A 177 -8.58 -3.73 -16.23
C VAL A 177 -8.51 -3.61 -17.75
N SER A 178 -7.54 -2.83 -18.26
CA SER A 178 -7.29 -2.72 -19.70
C SER A 178 -6.74 -4.00 -20.34
N SER A 179 -6.13 -4.86 -19.52
CA SER A 179 -5.57 -6.15 -19.94
C SER A 179 -5.55 -7.10 -18.75
N LEU A 180 -5.91 -8.37 -18.96
CA LEU A 180 -5.76 -9.44 -17.95
C LEU A 180 -4.30 -9.91 -17.81
N PHE A 181 -3.39 -9.43 -18.66
CA PHE A 181 -1.96 -9.70 -18.58
C PHE A 181 -1.28 -8.58 -17.79
N PRO A 182 -0.77 -8.85 -16.57
CA PRO A 182 -0.13 -7.83 -15.76
C PRO A 182 1.16 -7.34 -16.42
N ARG A 183 1.42 -6.04 -16.31
CA ARG A 183 2.72 -5.47 -16.67
C ARG A 183 3.67 -5.64 -15.49
N PRO A 184 4.87 -6.22 -15.67
CA PRO A 184 5.86 -6.27 -14.62
C PRO A 184 6.31 -4.85 -14.30
N VAL A 185 6.36 -4.50 -13.02
CA VAL A 185 6.94 -3.27 -12.53
C VAL A 185 8.08 -3.59 -11.58
N ASP A 186 9.04 -2.67 -11.51
CA ASP A 186 10.15 -2.71 -10.56
C ASP A 186 11.10 -3.92 -10.72
N GLU A 187 12.18 -3.95 -9.94
CA GLU A 187 13.17 -5.03 -9.96
C GLU A 187 12.57 -6.39 -9.57
N ASN A 188 11.56 -6.37 -8.68
CA ASN A 188 10.84 -7.55 -8.21
C ASN A 188 9.81 -8.11 -9.23
N LYS A 189 9.64 -7.46 -10.39
CA LYS A 189 8.70 -7.85 -11.45
C LYS A 189 7.27 -8.07 -10.94
N TRP A 190 6.82 -7.24 -10.01
CA TRP A 190 5.45 -7.30 -9.51
C TRP A 190 4.45 -7.04 -10.63
N GLY A 191 3.30 -7.71 -10.60
CA GLY A 191 2.28 -7.59 -11.63
C GLY A 191 1.37 -6.39 -11.36
N ALA A 192 1.35 -5.45 -12.30
CA ALA A 192 0.55 -4.25 -12.23
C ALA A 192 -0.50 -4.15 -13.35
N PHE A 193 -1.62 -3.50 -13.03
CA PHE A 193 -2.73 -3.27 -13.94
C PHE A 193 -3.07 -1.78 -14.04
N MET A 194 -3.56 -1.38 -15.20
CA MET A 194 -4.27 -0.12 -15.39
C MET A 194 -5.74 -0.42 -15.61
N GLY A 195 -6.62 0.49 -15.19
CA GLY A 195 -8.05 0.31 -15.35
C GLY A 195 -8.86 1.18 -14.40
N GLU A 196 -10.08 0.73 -14.18
CA GLU A 196 -11.08 1.38 -13.33
C GLU A 196 -11.74 0.36 -12.43
N PHE A 197 -12.41 0.82 -11.38
CA PHE A 197 -13.24 -0.04 -10.56
C PHE A 197 -14.46 0.71 -10.03
N LYS A 198 -15.47 -0.06 -9.63
CA LYS A 198 -16.61 0.41 -8.85
C LYS A 198 -16.60 -0.25 -7.48
N THR A 199 -17.00 0.48 -6.45
CA THR A 199 -17.18 -0.06 -5.10
C THR A 199 -18.21 0.74 -4.31
N ASN A 200 -18.85 0.12 -3.32
CA ASN A 200 -19.77 0.76 -2.38
C ASN A 200 -19.03 1.46 -1.22
N PHE A 201 -17.87 2.06 -1.49
CA PHE A 201 -17.01 2.68 -0.47
C PHE A 201 -16.40 3.98 -0.98
N VAL A 202 -16.51 5.04 -0.18
CA VAL A 202 -15.96 6.37 -0.48
C VAL A 202 -14.51 6.41 -0.04
N LEU A 203 -13.61 6.66 -0.99
CA LEU A 203 -12.17 6.75 -0.79
C LEU A 203 -11.69 8.13 -1.21
N PRO A 204 -10.74 8.73 -0.47
CA PRO A 204 -10.18 10.00 -0.87
C PRO A 204 -9.45 9.94 -2.21
N ASN A 205 -9.44 11.08 -2.90
CA ASN A 205 -8.69 11.24 -4.13
C ASN A 205 -7.19 11.09 -3.88
N TYR A 206 -6.47 10.55 -4.88
CA TYR A 206 -5.02 10.42 -4.90
C TYR A 206 -4.41 9.53 -3.80
N ILE A 207 -5.19 8.73 -3.08
CA ILE A 207 -4.60 7.70 -2.21
C ILE A 207 -4.06 6.53 -3.04
N GLY A 208 -3.09 5.79 -2.51
CA GLY A 208 -2.63 4.53 -3.11
C GLY A 208 -3.35 3.31 -2.57
N VAL A 209 -3.62 2.33 -3.44
CA VAL A 209 -4.23 1.04 -3.12
C VAL A 209 -3.33 -0.10 -3.66
N GLY A 210 -3.23 -1.21 -2.93
CA GLY A 210 -2.40 -2.37 -3.31
C GLY A 210 -0.94 -2.23 -2.89
N ASN A 211 -0.01 -2.81 -3.65
CA ASN A 211 1.41 -2.84 -3.28
C ASN A 211 2.18 -1.61 -3.76
N GLY A 212 3.28 -1.28 -3.07
CA GLY A 212 4.18 -0.20 -3.50
C GLY A 212 3.60 1.21 -3.37
N ILE A 213 2.62 1.42 -2.49
CA ILE A 213 1.94 2.71 -2.25
C ILE A 213 2.94 3.86 -2.02
N THR A 214 3.98 3.62 -1.23
CA THR A 214 5.01 4.63 -0.90
C THR A 214 5.82 5.09 -2.11
N ARG A 215 5.76 4.37 -3.23
CA ARG A 215 6.39 4.68 -4.53
C ARG A 215 5.48 5.44 -5.49
N GLY A 216 4.23 5.66 -5.11
CA GLY A 216 3.23 6.29 -5.96
C GLY A 216 2.44 5.31 -6.83
N PHE A 217 2.56 4.00 -6.65
CA PHE A 217 1.73 3.01 -7.34
C PHE A 217 0.29 2.98 -6.80
N GLY A 218 -0.61 2.44 -7.62
CA GLY A 218 -2.01 2.19 -7.31
C GLY A 218 -2.79 3.44 -6.91
N THR A 219 -2.40 4.59 -7.44
CA THR A 219 -3.06 5.85 -7.11
C THR A 219 -4.43 5.90 -7.78
N ILE A 220 -5.46 6.25 -7.02
CA ILE A 220 -6.84 6.31 -7.48
C ILE A 220 -7.34 7.73 -7.58
N TYR A 221 -8.35 7.96 -8.42
CA TYR A 221 -9.08 9.22 -8.50
C TYR A 221 -10.57 8.91 -8.69
N GLY A 222 -11.43 9.58 -7.91
CA GLY A 222 -12.88 9.47 -7.99
C GLY A 222 -13.39 10.10 -9.28
N MET A 223 -14.24 9.37 -10.03
CA MET A 223 -14.86 9.88 -11.25
C MET A 223 -16.21 10.56 -11.01
N PHE A 224 -16.57 10.82 -9.76
CA PHE A 224 -17.74 11.60 -9.40
C PHE A 224 -17.32 13.07 -9.36
N ASN A 225 -17.79 13.86 -10.31
CA ASN A 225 -17.60 15.30 -10.27
C ASN A 225 -18.82 15.91 -9.57
N PRO A 226 -18.71 16.51 -8.37
CA PRO A 226 -19.82 17.19 -7.71
C PRO A 226 -20.40 18.31 -8.61
N ASP A 227 -19.53 18.98 -9.38
CA ASP A 227 -19.87 20.09 -10.26
C ASP A 227 -20.44 19.66 -11.62
N SER A 228 -20.42 18.35 -11.94
CA SER A 228 -21.03 17.80 -13.17
C SER A 228 -22.51 17.48 -13.00
N PHE A 229 -23.11 17.74 -11.83
CA PHE A 229 -24.56 17.80 -11.68
C PHE A 229 -25.08 19.21 -12.04
N SER A 230 -24.74 19.71 -13.24
CA SER A 230 -25.69 20.59 -13.92
C SER A 230 -26.84 19.68 -14.35
N PHE A 231 -27.99 19.82 -13.71
CA PHE A 231 -29.23 19.16 -14.12
C PHE A 231 -29.59 19.64 -15.54
N ASP A 232 -29.08 18.98 -16.57
CA ASP A 232 -29.60 19.10 -17.94
C ASP A 232 -30.87 18.27 -18.02
N GLU A 233 -31.99 18.93 -17.70
CA GLU A 233 -33.34 18.37 -17.76
C GLU A 233 -33.66 17.81 -19.18
N GLU A 234 -33.00 18.35 -20.21
CA GLU A 234 -33.11 17.90 -21.60
C GLU A 234 -32.44 16.54 -21.86
N GLU A 235 -31.31 16.24 -21.19
CA GLU A 235 -30.62 14.94 -21.33
C GLU A 235 -31.44 13.82 -20.66
N LEU A 236 -32.10 14.15 -19.55
CA LEU A 236 -33.02 13.26 -18.83
C LEU A 236 -34.29 12.93 -19.64
N GLN A 237 -34.86 13.88 -20.37
CA GLN A 237 -36.04 13.64 -21.21
C GLN A 237 -35.71 12.79 -22.46
N GLN A 238 -34.52 12.96 -23.04
CA GLN A 238 -34.06 12.09 -24.12
C GLN A 238 -33.77 10.66 -23.65
N ASP A 239 -33.25 10.50 -22.44
CA ASP A 239 -33.03 9.18 -21.83
C ASP A 239 -34.33 8.51 -21.39
N VAL A 240 -35.33 9.25 -20.90
CA VAL A 240 -36.66 8.70 -20.55
C VAL A 240 -37.39 8.20 -21.80
N SER A 241 -37.25 8.90 -22.93
CA SER A 241 -37.85 8.50 -24.22
C SER A 241 -37.17 7.27 -24.83
N LYS A 242 -35.89 7.02 -24.52
CA LYS A 242 -35.17 5.78 -24.87
C LYS A 242 -35.39 4.64 -23.85
N LYS A 243 -35.74 4.97 -22.61
CA LYS A 243 -35.98 4.01 -21.50
C LYS A 243 -37.31 3.26 -21.57
N SER A 244 -38.23 3.59 -22.48
CA SER A 244 -39.45 2.79 -22.65
C SER A 244 -39.19 1.39 -23.23
N ASN A 245 -37.94 1.07 -23.60
CA ASN A 245 -37.52 -0.29 -24.01
C ASN A 245 -36.27 -0.82 -23.27
N LEU A 246 -35.82 -0.19 -22.19
CA LEU A 246 -34.70 -0.68 -21.39
C LEU A 246 -35.14 -0.88 -19.93
N GLN A 247 -35.66 -2.07 -19.63
CA GLN A 247 -35.50 -2.63 -18.30
C GLN A 247 -34.00 -2.66 -18.01
N THR A 248 -33.50 -1.73 -17.21
CA THR A 248 -32.09 -1.75 -16.78
C THR A 248 -31.98 -2.79 -15.67
N THR A 249 -31.95 -4.06 -16.07
CA THR A 249 -31.21 -5.07 -15.33
C THR A 249 -29.73 -4.68 -15.45
N GLU A 250 -29.22 -3.84 -14.55
CA GLU A 250 -27.78 -3.84 -14.33
C GLU A 250 -27.44 -5.25 -13.85
N ASN A 251 -26.74 -6.04 -14.68
CA ASN A 251 -26.36 -7.40 -14.35
C ASN A 251 -25.49 -7.37 -13.07
N PHE A 252 -26.12 -7.66 -11.93
CA PHE A 252 -25.48 -7.85 -10.63
C PHE A 252 -24.57 -9.09 -10.61
N ASP A 253 -24.66 -9.96 -11.63
CA ASP A 253 -23.91 -11.23 -11.74
C ASP A 253 -22.37 -11.09 -11.79
N ASP A 254 -21.83 -9.88 -12.00
CA ASP A 254 -20.38 -9.63 -12.08
C ASP A 254 -19.81 -8.90 -10.84
N LEU A 255 -20.64 -8.59 -9.84
CA LEU A 255 -20.18 -7.94 -8.60
C LEU A 255 -19.71 -9.01 -7.63
N GLU A 256 -18.49 -8.85 -7.10
CA GLU A 256 -17.98 -9.71 -6.03
C GLU A 256 -18.13 -9.00 -4.70
N SER A 257 -18.67 -9.70 -3.72
CA SER A 257 -18.76 -9.26 -2.33
C SER A 257 -17.61 -9.83 -1.51
N VAL A 258 -16.92 -8.98 -0.75
CA VAL A 258 -15.92 -9.42 0.23
C VAL A 258 -16.38 -8.97 1.60
N SER A 259 -16.52 -9.91 2.53
CA SER A 259 -16.86 -9.61 3.91
C SER A 259 -15.62 -9.27 4.74
N ALA A 260 -15.77 -8.39 5.73
CA ALA A 260 -14.69 -8.01 6.61
C ALA A 260 -14.16 -9.18 7.47
N THR A 261 -14.98 -10.20 7.73
CA THR A 261 -14.59 -11.42 8.45
C THR A 261 -13.65 -12.32 7.67
N ASP A 262 -13.73 -12.26 6.34
CA ASP A 262 -12.99 -13.15 5.45
C ASP A 262 -11.59 -12.61 5.14
N VAL A 263 -11.31 -11.36 5.52
CA VAL A 263 -10.01 -10.72 5.33
C VAL A 263 -9.10 -10.99 6.54
N PRO A 264 -8.00 -11.73 6.37
CA PRO A 264 -7.04 -11.99 7.44
C PRO A 264 -6.45 -10.70 8.00
N LYS A 265 -6.37 -10.61 9.33
CA LYS A 265 -5.80 -9.44 10.00
C LYS A 265 -4.26 -9.46 9.87
N PRO A 266 -3.63 -8.35 9.47
CA PRO A 266 -2.18 -8.30 9.36
C PRO A 266 -1.50 -8.47 10.72
N SER A 267 -0.46 -9.30 10.77
CA SER A 267 0.31 -9.55 11.99
C SER A 267 1.20 -8.35 12.33
N ARG A 268 0.89 -7.64 13.42
CA ARG A 268 1.77 -6.59 13.95
C ARG A 268 2.93 -7.24 14.70
N ARG A 269 4.17 -7.02 14.26
CA ARG A 269 5.36 -7.44 15.00
C ARG A 269 5.34 -6.76 16.38
N ARG A 270 4.97 -7.49 17.42
CA ARG A 270 5.17 -7.06 18.81
C ARG A 270 6.67 -7.09 19.06
N ARG A 271 7.29 -5.91 19.18
CA ARG A 271 8.65 -5.78 19.68
C ARG A 271 8.65 -6.37 21.10
N ASN A 272 9.25 -7.55 21.28
CA ASN A 272 9.45 -8.13 22.61
C ASN A 272 10.25 -7.12 23.45
N LYS A 273 9.56 -6.40 24.33
CA LYS A 273 10.21 -5.66 25.41
C LYS A 273 10.80 -6.71 26.36
N ASN A 274 12.12 -6.63 26.55
CA ASN A 274 12.94 -7.32 27.56
C ASN A 274 13.41 -8.75 27.22
N LYS A 275 14.56 -8.85 26.54
CA LYS A 275 15.65 -9.65 27.11
C LYS A 275 16.59 -8.67 27.82
N ASN A 276 16.32 -8.42 29.10
CA ASN A 276 17.34 -7.87 29.97
C ASN A 276 18.55 -8.81 29.89
N GLN A 277 19.64 -8.31 29.31
CA GLN A 277 20.95 -8.89 29.52
C GLN A 277 21.20 -8.81 31.03
N SER A 278 21.03 -9.93 31.72
CA SER A 278 21.50 -10.02 33.10
C SER A 278 23.02 -9.95 33.06
N PHE A 279 23.55 -8.76 33.26
CA PHE A 279 24.89 -8.57 33.80
C PHE A 279 24.95 -9.33 35.13
N ARG A 280 25.58 -10.50 35.14
CA ARG A 280 26.08 -11.11 36.37
C ARG A 280 27.53 -10.69 36.52
N SER A 281 27.74 -9.72 37.40
CA SER A 281 29.03 -9.34 37.95
C SER A 281 29.57 -10.43 38.89
N GLY A 282 30.88 -10.72 38.79
CA GLY A 282 31.72 -10.98 39.97
C GLY A 282 32.22 -12.41 40.22
N SER A 283 33.56 -12.52 40.23
CA SER A 283 34.40 -13.42 41.03
C SER A 283 34.85 -14.78 40.46
N THR A 284 36.09 -14.75 39.99
CA THR A 284 37.15 -15.77 39.99
C THR A 284 37.08 -16.87 41.07
N LYS A 285 37.35 -18.13 40.68
CA LYS A 285 38.48 -18.96 41.19
C LYS A 285 38.53 -20.35 40.52
N ASN A 286 39.76 -20.73 40.17
CA ASN A 286 40.23 -22.05 39.74
C ASN A 286 39.73 -23.23 40.60
N LYS A 287 39.49 -24.39 39.95
CA LYS A 287 40.16 -25.66 40.32
C LYS A 287 39.99 -26.73 39.23
N ARG A 288 41.13 -27.35 38.91
CA ARG A 288 41.33 -28.54 38.07
C ARG A 288 40.59 -29.76 38.61
N SER A 289 40.14 -30.68 37.75
CA SER A 289 40.67 -32.06 37.72
C SER A 289 40.10 -32.91 36.57
N ASN A 290 40.99 -33.78 36.08
CA ASN A 290 40.86 -34.78 35.03
C ASN A 290 39.62 -35.69 35.12
N LYS A 291 39.10 -36.09 33.95
CA LYS A 291 39.11 -37.51 33.57
C LYS A 291 39.03 -37.69 32.05
N SER A 292 39.98 -38.49 31.58
CA SER A 292 40.09 -39.13 30.28
C SER A 292 38.87 -40.05 30.02
N ARG A 293 38.56 -40.62 28.84
CA ARG A 293 39.39 -41.28 27.84
C ARG A 293 38.39 -41.92 26.85
N HIS A 294 38.56 -41.77 25.53
CA HIS A 294 38.55 -42.85 24.53
C HIS A 294 38.23 -42.33 23.11
N HIS A 295 39.28 -42.38 22.29
CA HIS A 295 39.18 -42.42 20.84
C HIS A 295 38.69 -43.80 20.40
N HIS A 296 37.72 -43.84 19.48
CA HIS A 296 37.71 -44.86 18.44
C HIS A 296 37.51 -44.18 17.08
N LYS A 297 38.59 -44.16 16.28
CA LYS A 297 38.54 -44.03 14.83
C LYS A 297 38.31 -45.42 14.24
N LYS A 298 37.36 -45.56 13.30
CA LYS A 298 37.48 -46.50 12.17
C LYS A 298 36.88 -45.88 10.90
N HIS A 299 37.51 -46.22 9.79
CA HIS A 299 37.46 -45.60 8.47
C HIS A 299 36.29 -46.07 7.58
N TYR A 300 35.90 -45.16 6.68
CA TYR A 300 35.39 -45.31 5.29
C TYR A 300 34.71 -46.61 4.83
N LYS A 301 33.49 -46.45 4.26
CA LYS A 301 33.19 -46.84 2.87
C LYS A 301 31.95 -46.09 2.32
N ARG A 302 32.00 -45.90 1.01
CA ARG A 302 31.18 -45.09 0.11
C ARG A 302 30.06 -45.97 -0.49
N ASN A 303 28.81 -45.49 -0.56
CA ASN A 303 27.95 -45.49 -1.76
C ASN A 303 26.45 -45.20 -1.45
N GLU A 304 25.90 -44.38 -2.34
CA GLU A 304 24.56 -44.46 -2.96
C GLU A 304 23.27 -44.05 -2.19
N THR A 305 22.83 -42.84 -2.57
CA THR A 305 21.45 -42.45 -2.95
C THR A 305 20.30 -43.01 -2.13
N GLN A 306 19.82 -42.21 -1.16
CA GLN A 306 18.49 -42.33 -0.59
C GLN A 306 17.58 -41.22 -1.11
N LYS A 307 16.68 -41.61 -2.03
CA LYS A 307 15.39 -40.92 -2.23
C LYS A 307 14.54 -41.18 -0.99
N HIS A 308 14.39 -40.18 -0.13
CA HIS A 308 13.34 -40.19 0.90
C HIS A 308 12.13 -39.41 0.39
N HIS A 309 11.10 -40.16 0.00
CA HIS A 309 9.74 -39.66 -0.11
C HIS A 309 9.24 -39.30 1.30
N LEU A 310 8.89 -38.04 1.51
CA LEU A 310 8.12 -37.58 2.68
C LEU A 310 6.63 -37.50 2.30
N PRO A 311 5.71 -37.87 3.21
CA PRO A 311 4.32 -38.15 2.89
C PRO A 311 3.52 -36.86 2.68
N ARG A 312 2.63 -36.91 1.67
CA ARG A 312 1.55 -35.93 1.47
C ARG A 312 0.66 -35.92 2.71
N THR A 313 0.71 -34.83 3.47
CA THR A 313 -0.35 -34.45 4.39
C THR A 313 -1.02 -33.22 3.81
N GLY A 314 -2.31 -33.36 3.49
CA GLY A 314 -3.15 -32.24 3.07
C GLY A 314 -3.23 -31.23 4.20
N ARG A 315 -2.52 -30.11 4.04
CA ARG A 315 -2.80 -28.91 4.81
C ARG A 315 -3.73 -28.06 3.98
N VAL A 316 -4.97 -27.94 4.46
CA VAL A 316 -5.83 -26.80 4.16
C VAL A 316 -5.08 -25.60 4.71
N PHE A 317 -4.36 -24.90 3.84
CA PHE A 317 -3.64 -23.68 4.20
C PHE A 317 -4.67 -22.57 4.36
N SER A 318 -4.83 -22.10 5.60
CA SER A 318 -5.48 -20.82 5.90
C SER A 318 -4.80 -19.73 5.07
N GLU A 319 -5.59 -18.84 4.46
CA GLU A 319 -5.10 -17.66 3.77
C GLU A 319 -4.38 -16.76 4.78
N GLU A 320 -3.09 -16.96 5.01
CA GLU A 320 -2.27 -16.08 5.84
C GLU A 320 -1.76 -14.93 4.97
N PHE A 321 -2.08 -13.69 5.36
CA PHE A 321 -1.41 -12.48 4.87
C PHE A 321 -0.04 -12.38 5.56
N ASP A 322 0.87 -13.27 5.18
CA ASP A 322 2.28 -13.11 5.51
C ASP A 322 2.85 -12.00 4.62
N ILE A 323 3.19 -10.88 5.25
CA ILE A 323 4.14 -9.92 4.67
C ILE A 323 5.43 -10.71 4.51
N GLU A 324 5.91 -10.87 3.27
CA GLU A 324 7.15 -11.60 2.97
C GLU A 324 8.26 -11.19 3.95
N ASP A 325 8.83 -12.17 4.67
CA ASP A 325 10.07 -11.97 5.40
C ASP A 325 11.16 -11.70 4.37
N GLU A 326 11.53 -10.42 4.20
CA GLU A 326 12.74 -10.01 3.48
C GLU A 326 13.90 -10.88 4.00
N SER A 327 14.41 -11.74 3.12
CA SER A 327 15.39 -12.77 3.44
C SER A 327 16.53 -12.22 4.29
N SER A 328 16.88 -12.96 5.34
CA SER A 328 17.73 -12.54 6.45
C SER A 328 19.21 -12.25 6.12
N GLU A 329 19.60 -12.13 4.86
CA GLU A 329 21.01 -11.99 4.46
C GLU A 329 21.45 -10.56 4.08
N ASN A 330 20.59 -9.53 4.02
CA ASN A 330 21.04 -8.12 3.87
C ASN A 330 20.05 -7.08 4.46
N ARG A 331 19.83 -7.11 5.78
CA ARG A 331 18.75 -6.37 6.47
C ARG A 331 18.85 -4.83 6.52
N GLU A 332 19.93 -4.20 6.08
CA GLU A 332 20.05 -2.73 6.08
C GLU A 332 19.87 -2.07 4.71
N ASP A 333 19.97 -2.85 3.62
CA ASP A 333 20.22 -2.30 2.28
C ASP A 333 19.02 -2.33 1.31
N GLU A 334 17.88 -2.94 1.69
CA GLU A 334 16.68 -3.04 0.83
C GLU A 334 15.52 -2.11 1.25
N LYS A 335 15.70 -1.32 2.32
CA LYS A 335 14.65 -0.40 2.79
C LYS A 335 14.69 0.94 2.04
N PHE A 336 13.88 1.02 0.99
CA PHE A 336 13.79 2.18 0.09
C PHE A 336 13.47 3.55 0.74
N ASN A 337 12.89 3.58 1.95
CA ASN A 337 12.57 4.83 2.67
C ASN A 337 13.66 5.26 3.68
N THR A 338 14.76 4.53 3.81
CA THR A 338 15.78 4.87 4.81
C THR A 338 16.72 5.97 4.33
N SER A 339 17.16 6.83 5.24
CA SER A 339 18.16 7.88 4.95
C SER A 339 19.44 7.33 4.29
N LYS A 340 19.86 6.10 4.66
CA LYS A 340 20.98 5.40 4.02
C LYS A 340 20.71 5.05 2.54
N HIS A 341 19.53 4.53 2.23
CA HIS A 341 19.13 4.25 0.84
C HIS A 341 19.01 5.54 0.02
N HIS A 342 18.48 6.62 0.60
CA HIS A 342 18.42 7.93 -0.06
C HIS A 342 19.81 8.49 -0.38
N LYS A 343 20.81 8.33 0.51
CA LYS A 343 22.19 8.78 0.26
C LYS A 343 22.88 8.02 -0.90
N ARG A 344 22.52 6.76 -1.16
CA ARG A 344 23.08 5.98 -2.28
C ARG A 344 22.61 6.49 -3.65
N GLN A 345 21.36 6.95 -3.77
CA GLN A 345 20.84 7.50 -5.04
C GLN A 345 21.38 8.89 -5.40
N HIS A 346 21.98 9.60 -4.44
CA HIS A 346 22.61 10.91 -4.64
C HIS A 346 24.14 10.84 -4.84
N LYS A 347 24.73 9.64 -4.86
CA LYS A 347 26.11 9.45 -5.31
C LYS A 347 26.11 9.31 -6.83
N PHE A 348 26.32 10.41 -7.53
CA PHE A 348 26.83 10.43 -8.90
C PHE A 348 28.13 11.20 -8.92
#